data_AF-A0A968XGI0-F1
#
_entry.id   AF-A0A968XGI0-F1
#
_cell.length_a   1.000
_cell.length_b   1.000
_cell.length_c   1.000
_cell.angle_alpha   90.00
_cell.angle_beta   90.00
_cell.angle_gamma   90.00
#
_symmetry.space_group_name_H-M   'P 1'
#
loop_
_entity.id
_entity.type
_entity.pdbx_description
1 polymer ?
#
loop_
_entity_poly.entity_id
_entity_poly.type
_entity_poly.pdbx_seq_one_letter_code
_entity_poly.pdbx_strand_id
1 'polypeptide(L)'
;MGDYKQAIFGFQGTDPENYRAAGADFAEKVAETGKELKRLNLSRSFRSAKPVLDFVNSIIDCAGAEAFGIDGQIEDHYSKGKPDIGSVELFPPVLRPDGDINSENGENSAGDEEKWLSGEQRILSHRLAAYVRDLVDEAPVLASTSQPLVPGDIMILLRKRGDMASFLVSQLHDKMCRSPVSTGCALGSLWQCRICYR
;
A
#
# COMPACT_ATOMS: atom_id res chain seq x y z
N MET A 1 -23.34 -6.98 4.40
CA MET A 1 -22.13 -6.36 4.99
C MET A 1 -21.23 -5.96 3.82
N GLY A 2 -20.92 -4.69 3.69
CA GLY A 2 -20.08 -4.15 2.63
C GLY A 2 -19.52 -2.80 3.06
N ASP A 3 -18.33 -2.45 2.61
CA ASP A 3 -17.72 -1.14 2.84
C ASP A 3 -17.74 -0.37 1.53
N TYR A 4 -18.49 0.72 1.51
CA TYR A 4 -18.62 1.62 0.36
C TYR A 4 -17.24 2.17 -0.06
N LYS A 5 -16.32 2.36 0.91
CA LYS A 5 -14.94 2.83 0.68
C LYS A 5 -14.05 1.79 0.01
N GLN A 6 -14.47 0.51 0.01
CA GLN A 6 -13.75 -0.59 -0.64
C GLN A 6 -14.40 -1.02 -1.95
N ALA A 7 -15.40 -0.29 -2.45
CA ALA A 7 -16.00 -0.49 -3.77
C ALA A 7 -15.06 0.00 -4.90
N ILE A 8 -13.82 -0.46 -4.88
CA ILE A 8 -12.79 -0.20 -5.89
C ILE A 8 -12.91 -1.14 -7.10
N PHE A 9 -13.79 -2.15 -7.01
CA PHE A 9 -14.01 -3.17 -8.03
C PHE A 9 -15.33 -2.93 -8.78
N GLY A 10 -15.51 -1.73 -9.33
CA GLY A 10 -16.67 -1.43 -10.20
C GLY A 10 -16.83 -2.43 -11.37
N PHE A 11 -15.74 -3.08 -11.79
CA PHE A 11 -15.76 -4.12 -12.83
C PHE A 11 -16.31 -5.49 -12.37
N GLN A 12 -16.40 -5.75 -11.06
CA GLN A 12 -16.87 -7.02 -10.49
C GLN A 12 -18.30 -6.94 -9.92
N GLY A 13 -19.03 -5.85 -10.18
CA GLY A 13 -20.46 -5.74 -9.83
C GLY A 13 -20.75 -5.26 -8.41
N THR A 14 -19.76 -4.79 -7.64
CA THR A 14 -20.05 -3.97 -6.45
C THR A 14 -20.44 -2.57 -6.92
N ASP A 15 -21.74 -2.37 -7.11
CA ASP A 15 -22.32 -1.07 -7.46
C ASP A 15 -22.73 -0.33 -6.17
N PRO A 16 -22.11 0.82 -5.87
CA PRO A 16 -22.48 1.64 -4.73
C PRO A 16 -23.97 2.07 -4.75
N GLU A 17 -24.57 2.19 -5.93
CA GLU A 17 -26.00 2.47 -6.10
C GLU A 17 -26.88 1.35 -5.54
N ASN A 18 -26.53 0.09 -5.81
CA ASN A 18 -27.27 -1.08 -5.33
C ASN A 18 -27.23 -1.19 -3.80
N TYR A 19 -26.09 -0.82 -3.19
CA TYR A 19 -25.98 -0.78 -1.73
C TYR A 19 -26.91 0.29 -1.12
N ARG A 20 -26.99 1.47 -1.76
CA ARG A 20 -27.90 2.54 -1.33
C ARG A 20 -29.36 2.15 -1.48
N ALA A 21 -29.73 1.58 -2.64
CA ALA A 21 -31.09 1.13 -2.93
C ALA A 21 -31.55 0.08 -1.90
N ALA A 22 -30.73 -0.95 -1.66
CA ALA A 22 -31.02 -1.95 -0.63
C ALA A 22 -31.16 -1.30 0.76
N GLY A 23 -30.32 -0.32 1.09
CA GLY A 23 -30.39 0.42 2.35
C GLY A 23 -31.68 1.23 2.53
N ALA A 24 -32.25 1.76 1.44
CA ALA A 24 -33.54 2.44 1.44
C ALA A 24 -34.69 1.44 1.63
N ASP A 25 -34.68 0.34 0.87
CA ASP A 25 -35.69 -0.72 0.95
C ASP A 25 -35.77 -1.34 2.36
N PHE A 26 -34.62 -1.58 3.01
CA PHE A 26 -34.60 -2.07 4.38
C PHE A 26 -35.10 -1.03 5.38
N ALA A 27 -34.80 0.27 5.16
CA ALA A 27 -35.28 1.32 6.05
C ALA A 27 -36.82 1.41 6.02
N GLU A 28 -37.42 1.30 4.84
CA GLU A 28 -38.87 1.29 4.66
C GLU A 28 -39.52 0.11 5.40
N LYS A 29 -39.05 -1.12 5.15
CA LYS A 29 -39.57 -2.34 5.81
C LYS A 29 -39.41 -2.33 7.33
N VAL A 30 -38.33 -1.74 7.84
CA VAL A 30 -38.13 -1.62 9.30
C VAL A 30 -39.06 -0.57 9.90
N ALA A 31 -39.30 0.54 9.19
CA ALA A 31 -40.24 1.58 9.60
C ALA A 31 -41.67 1.04 9.73
N GLU A 32 -42.10 0.13 8.86
CA GLU A 32 -43.40 -0.55 8.95
C GLU A 32 -43.60 -1.32 10.26
N THR A 33 -42.51 -1.76 10.90
CA THR A 33 -42.54 -2.45 12.20
C THR A 33 -42.50 -1.50 13.40
N GLY A 34 -42.58 -0.18 13.17
CA GLY A 34 -42.46 0.86 14.20
C GLY A 34 -41.04 1.01 14.77
N LYS A 35 -40.03 0.51 14.06
CA LYS A 35 -38.61 0.59 14.45
C LYS A 35 -37.83 1.42 13.44
N GLU A 36 -36.63 1.85 13.85
CA GLU A 36 -35.70 2.55 12.97
C GLU A 36 -34.53 1.64 12.59
N LEU A 37 -34.13 1.68 11.32
CA LEU A 37 -32.94 0.99 10.86
C LEU A 37 -31.68 1.69 11.42
N LYS A 38 -31.01 1.06 12.38
CA LYS A 38 -29.72 1.54 12.88
C LYS A 38 -28.62 1.27 11.86
N ARG A 39 -28.10 2.32 11.24
CA ARG A 39 -26.88 2.27 10.43
C ARG A 39 -25.68 2.35 11.35
N LEU A 40 -25.02 1.22 11.58
CA LEU A 40 -23.81 1.14 12.39
C LEU A 40 -22.59 1.31 11.50
N ASN A 41 -21.73 2.27 11.85
CA ASN A 41 -20.44 2.47 11.22
C ASN A 41 -19.37 1.59 11.90
N LEU A 42 -18.49 0.99 11.08
CA LEU A 42 -17.34 0.22 11.55
C LEU A 42 -16.08 1.10 11.58
N SER A 43 -16.11 2.21 12.32
CA SER A 43 -14.99 3.15 12.48
C SER A 43 -13.82 2.57 13.29
N ARG A 44 -14.03 1.46 14.00
CA ARG A 44 -13.01 0.82 14.84
C ARG A 44 -12.15 -0.15 14.03
N SER A 45 -10.84 0.11 13.97
CA SER A 45 -9.86 -0.80 13.36
C SER A 45 -9.06 -1.59 14.40
N PHE A 46 -8.96 -2.91 14.18
CA PHE A 46 -8.10 -3.81 14.96
C PHE A 46 -6.82 -4.22 14.21
N ARG A 47 -6.66 -3.75 12.96
CA ARG A 47 -5.57 -4.17 12.07
C ARG A 47 -4.45 -3.15 11.98
N SER A 48 -4.80 -1.86 11.99
CA SER A 48 -3.86 -0.77 11.74
C SER A 48 -3.51 -0.03 13.02
N ALA A 49 -2.26 0.44 13.10
CA ALA A 49 -1.80 1.34 14.17
C ALA A 49 -2.37 2.75 13.96
N LYS A 50 -2.39 3.54 15.03
CA LYS A 50 -2.95 4.90 15.04
C LYS A 50 -2.30 5.84 14.01
N PRO A 51 -0.97 5.89 13.83
CA PRO A 51 -0.35 6.79 12.83
C PRO A 51 -0.87 6.58 11.40
N VAL A 52 -1.14 5.34 11.01
CA VAL A 52 -1.71 5.01 9.69
C VAL A 52 -3.15 5.50 9.57
N LEU A 53 -3.96 5.34 10.62
CA LEU A 53 -5.37 5.75 10.61
C LEU A 53 -5.50 7.28 10.63
N ASP A 54 -4.69 7.97 11.43
CA ASP A 54 -4.65 9.43 11.47
C ASP A 54 -4.28 10.02 10.11
N PHE A 55 -3.31 9.42 9.42
CA PHE A 55 -2.94 9.80 8.05
C PHE A 55 -4.08 9.59 7.06
N VAL A 56 -4.76 8.44 7.12
CA VAL A 56 -5.92 8.15 6.26
C VAL A 56 -7.07 9.13 6.53
N ASN A 57 -7.39 9.42 7.79
CA ASN A 57 -8.42 10.39 8.14
C ASN A 57 -8.05 11.78 7.61
N SER A 58 -6.79 12.20 7.75
CA SER A 58 -6.30 13.48 7.21
C SER A 58 -6.44 13.59 5.68
N ILE A 59 -6.23 12.48 4.95
CA ILE A 59 -6.48 12.43 3.50
C ILE A 59 -7.97 12.58 3.20
N ILE A 60 -8.84 11.90 3.97
CA ILE A 60 -10.29 11.96 3.79
C ILE A 60 -10.78 13.39 4.04
N ASP A 61 -10.31 14.04 5.11
CA ASP A 61 -10.66 15.42 5.44
C ASP A 61 -10.24 16.40 4.35
N CYS A 62 -9.07 16.17 3.73
CA CYS A 62 -8.58 17.00 2.64
C CYS A 62 -9.33 16.76 1.32
N ALA A 63 -9.70 15.52 1.01
CA ALA A 63 -10.31 15.14 -0.26
C ALA A 63 -11.83 15.33 -0.28
N GLY A 64 -12.49 15.29 0.89
CA GLY A 64 -13.95 15.27 1.01
C GLY A 64 -14.54 13.87 0.83
N ALA A 65 -15.70 13.63 1.43
CA ALA A 65 -16.39 12.33 1.35
C ALA A 65 -16.86 12.00 -0.08
N GLU A 66 -17.14 13.04 -0.86
CA GLU A 66 -17.60 12.95 -2.25
C GLU A 66 -16.53 12.32 -3.15
N ALA A 67 -15.24 12.54 -2.87
CA ALA A 67 -14.14 11.91 -3.60
C ALA A 67 -14.12 10.37 -3.46
N PHE A 68 -14.79 9.85 -2.43
CA PHE A 68 -14.97 8.41 -2.19
C PHE A 68 -16.37 7.92 -2.60
N GLY A 69 -17.18 8.77 -3.25
CA GLY A 69 -18.54 8.48 -3.67
C GLY A 69 -19.56 8.40 -2.53
N ILE A 70 -19.20 8.87 -1.33
CA ILE A 70 -20.03 8.74 -0.13
C ILE A 70 -20.80 10.05 0.11
N ASP A 71 -22.12 9.93 0.25
CA ASP A 71 -22.97 11.02 0.68
C ASP A 71 -22.91 11.16 2.21
N GLY A 72 -22.47 12.33 2.69
CA GLY A 72 -22.43 12.67 4.12
C GLY A 72 -21.03 12.57 4.75
N GLN A 73 -20.97 12.55 6.09
CA GLN A 73 -19.70 12.55 6.80
C GLN A 73 -19.15 11.12 6.95
N ILE A 74 -17.85 10.99 6.69
CA ILE A 74 -17.10 9.79 7.01
C ILE A 74 -16.62 9.91 8.46
N GLU A 75 -17.09 8.99 9.32
CA GLU A 75 -16.53 8.91 10.68
C GLU A 75 -15.04 8.56 10.66
N ASP A 76 -14.31 9.20 11.56
CA ASP A 76 -12.90 8.93 11.81
C ASP A 76 -12.65 7.48 12.18
N HIS A 77 -11.62 6.91 11.55
CA HIS A 77 -11.14 5.59 11.92
C HIS A 77 -10.23 5.70 13.13
N TYR A 78 -10.41 4.84 14.12
CA TYR A 78 -9.54 4.80 15.30
C TYR A 78 -9.05 3.38 15.61
N SER A 79 -7.82 3.31 16.13
CA SER A 79 -7.17 2.03 16.44
C SER A 79 -7.66 1.48 17.77
N LYS A 80 -7.89 0.17 17.84
CA LYS A 80 -8.18 -0.54 19.10
C LYS A 80 -7.29 -1.76 19.25
N GLY A 81 -6.58 -1.83 20.37
CA GLY A 81 -5.77 -3.00 20.72
C GLY A 81 -4.44 -3.10 19.96
N LYS A 82 -3.99 -2.00 19.33
CA LYS A 82 -2.63 -1.87 18.78
C LYS A 82 -1.84 -0.85 19.59
N PRO A 83 -0.51 -1.03 19.73
CA PRO A 83 0.35 0.00 20.30
C PRO A 83 0.30 1.27 19.45
N ASP A 84 0.44 2.41 20.11
CA ASP A 84 0.53 3.72 19.44
C ASP A 84 1.98 3.97 18.98
N ILE A 85 2.42 3.17 18.02
CA ILE A 85 3.77 3.26 17.43
C ILE A 85 3.70 3.16 15.91
N GLY A 86 4.75 3.65 15.26
CA GLY A 86 4.91 3.65 13.82
C GLY A 86 4.92 5.06 13.25
N SER A 87 5.18 5.14 11.95
CA SER A 87 5.22 6.40 11.21
C SER A 87 4.69 6.18 9.80
N VAL A 88 4.28 7.28 9.17
CA VAL A 88 4.02 7.34 7.73
C VAL A 88 5.05 8.29 7.14
N GLU A 89 5.80 7.81 6.16
CA GLU A 89 6.85 8.59 5.50
C GLU A 89 6.51 8.80 4.03
N LEU A 90 6.68 10.03 3.55
CA LEU A 90 6.59 10.37 2.15
C LEU A 90 8.00 10.52 1.58
N PHE A 91 8.34 9.63 0.65
CA PHE A 91 9.62 9.68 -0.04
C PHE A 91 9.65 10.85 -1.04
N PRO A 92 10.77 11.59 -1.15
CA PRO A 92 10.91 12.64 -2.15
C PRO A 92 10.69 12.09 -3.57
N PRO A 93 9.94 12.81 -4.44
CA PRO A 93 9.73 12.38 -5.81
C PRO A 93 11.06 12.35 -6.56
N VAL A 94 11.20 11.37 -7.46
CA VAL A 94 12.32 11.33 -8.41
C VAL A 94 11.94 12.19 -9.61
N LEU A 95 12.61 13.33 -9.74
CA LEU A 95 12.42 14.25 -10.86
C LEU A 95 13.45 13.97 -11.95
N ARG A 96 13.05 14.07 -13.21
CA ARG A 96 14.01 14.17 -14.33
C ARG A 96 14.69 15.54 -14.23
N PRO A 97 16.00 15.65 -14.48
CA PRO A 97 16.61 16.97 -14.68
C PRO A 97 15.90 17.69 -15.82
N ASP A 98 15.51 18.96 -15.59
CA ASP A 98 14.98 19.83 -16.64
C ASP A 98 16.06 20.05 -17.69
N GLY A 99 16.09 19.20 -18.73
CA GLY A 99 17.14 19.23 -19.76
C GLY A 99 17.19 18.00 -20.66
N ASP A 100 16.74 16.83 -20.20
CA ASP A 100 16.77 15.60 -21.00
C ASP A 100 15.49 15.41 -21.82
N ILE A 101 15.35 16.25 -22.85
CA ILE A 101 14.46 15.99 -23.99
C ILE A 101 15.18 15.10 -25.03
N ASN A 102 16.50 14.87 -24.91
CA ASN A 102 17.31 14.16 -25.91
C ASN A 102 18.38 13.22 -25.33
N SER A 103 18.05 12.34 -24.39
CA SER A 103 18.91 11.18 -24.07
C SER A 103 18.22 9.86 -24.39
N GLU A 104 17.82 9.71 -25.66
CA GLU A 104 18.08 8.43 -26.33
C GLU A 104 19.57 8.43 -26.71
N ASN A 105 20.38 7.66 -25.98
CA ASN A 105 21.81 7.36 -26.18
C ASN A 105 22.81 8.22 -25.37
N GLY A 106 23.67 7.55 -24.59
CA GLY A 106 24.85 8.16 -23.98
C GLY A 106 25.38 7.51 -22.70
N GLU A 107 25.76 6.22 -22.77
CA GLU A 107 26.82 5.53 -22.00
C GLU A 107 27.10 5.90 -20.53
N ASN A 108 26.92 4.92 -19.62
CA ASN A 108 27.96 4.51 -18.65
C ASN A 108 27.61 3.20 -17.92
N SER A 109 28.30 2.12 -18.34
CA SER A 109 28.79 0.96 -17.57
C SER A 109 27.87 0.23 -16.56
N ALA A 110 27.12 -0.75 -17.08
CA ALA A 110 27.06 -2.16 -16.65
C ALA A 110 25.72 -2.78 -17.08
N GLY A 111 25.75 -3.61 -18.14
CA GLY A 111 24.62 -4.47 -18.52
C GLY A 111 23.58 -3.82 -19.43
N ASP A 112 23.75 -4.01 -20.74
CA ASP A 112 22.88 -3.56 -21.84
C ASP A 112 21.47 -4.24 -21.89
N GLU A 113 20.93 -4.71 -20.76
CA GLU A 113 19.64 -5.44 -20.73
C GLU A 113 18.44 -4.58 -20.25
N GLU A 114 18.67 -3.34 -19.84
CA GLU A 114 17.69 -2.57 -19.05
C GLU A 114 17.06 -1.38 -19.80
N LYS A 115 17.10 -1.36 -21.13
CA LYS A 115 16.64 -0.22 -21.97
C LYS A 115 15.12 0.06 -21.93
N TRP A 116 14.34 -0.73 -21.18
CA TRP A 116 12.87 -0.72 -21.15
C TRP A 116 12.26 0.18 -20.06
N LEU A 117 13.07 0.66 -19.10
CA LEU A 117 12.61 1.48 -17.98
C LEU A 117 13.04 2.93 -18.10
N SER A 118 12.13 3.83 -17.70
CA SER A 118 12.47 5.24 -17.55
C SER A 118 13.55 5.43 -16.46
N GLY A 119 14.41 6.43 -16.61
CA GLY A 119 15.49 6.68 -15.65
C GLY A 119 14.96 6.92 -14.22
N GLU A 120 13.80 7.55 -14.10
CA GLU A 120 13.14 7.84 -12.83
C GLU A 120 12.68 6.56 -12.13
N GLN A 121 12.11 5.61 -12.88
CA GLN A 121 11.69 4.31 -12.35
C GLN A 121 12.89 3.50 -11.86
N ARG A 122 14.02 3.55 -12.59
CA ARG A 122 15.27 2.90 -12.16
C ARG A 122 15.80 3.48 -10.87
N ILE A 123 15.93 4.81 -10.80
CA ILE A 123 16.40 5.51 -9.60
C ILE A 123 15.50 5.21 -8.41
N LEU A 124 14.17 5.26 -8.59
CA LEU A 124 13.21 4.94 -7.54
C LEU A 124 13.36 3.50 -7.08
N SER A 125 13.47 2.54 -8.00
CA SER A 125 13.65 1.13 -7.66
C SER A 125 14.94 0.87 -6.89
N HIS A 126 16.06 1.51 -7.27
CA HIS A 126 17.30 1.41 -6.51
C HIS A 126 17.18 1.99 -5.09
N ARG A 127 16.54 3.16 -4.95
CA ARG A 127 16.30 3.80 -3.65
C ARG A 127 15.43 2.93 -2.74
N LEU A 128 14.33 2.40 -3.26
CA LEU A 128 13.44 1.50 -2.52
C LEU A 128 14.16 0.21 -2.11
N ALA A 129 14.93 -0.40 -3.02
CA ALA A 129 15.66 -1.61 -2.71
C ALA A 129 16.75 -1.38 -1.65
N ALA A 130 17.43 -0.23 -1.67
CA ALA A 130 18.39 0.16 -0.63
C ALA A 130 17.70 0.39 0.71
N TYR A 131 16.61 1.15 0.73
CA TYR A 131 15.84 1.42 1.96
C TYR A 131 15.32 0.12 2.60
N VAL A 132 14.73 -0.78 1.81
CA VAL A 132 14.26 -2.08 2.31
C VAL A 132 15.43 -2.90 2.84
N ARG A 133 16.58 -2.85 2.19
CA ARG A 133 17.78 -3.56 2.65
C ARG A 133 18.25 -3.04 4.01
N ASP A 134 18.35 -1.72 4.18
CA ASP A 134 18.77 -1.11 5.43
C ASP A 134 17.80 -1.46 6.57
N LEU A 135 16.49 -1.43 6.32
CA LEU A 135 15.47 -1.80 7.29
C LEU A 135 15.56 -3.28 7.73
N VAL A 136 15.87 -4.16 6.78
CA VAL A 136 16.03 -5.60 7.04
C VAL A 136 17.33 -5.87 7.80
N ASP A 137 18.40 -5.13 7.52
CA ASP A 137 19.66 -5.25 8.25
C ASP A 137 19.56 -4.71 9.68
N GLU A 138 18.83 -3.61 9.88
CA GLU A 138 18.52 -3.08 11.21
C GLU A 138 17.64 -4.06 12.03
N ALA A 139 16.77 -4.81 11.34
CA ALA A 139 15.88 -5.82 11.91
C ALA A 139 15.14 -5.35 13.19
N PRO A 140 14.46 -4.19 13.17
CA PRO A 140 13.80 -3.66 14.35
C PRO A 140 12.74 -4.63 14.88
N VAL A 141 12.58 -4.70 16.20
CA VAL A 141 11.59 -5.57 16.83
C VAL A 141 10.18 -5.01 16.62
N LEU A 142 9.32 -5.79 15.97
CA LEU A 142 7.94 -5.43 15.71
C LEU A 142 7.10 -5.55 16.98
N ALA A 143 6.45 -4.48 17.43
CA ALA A 143 5.64 -4.54 18.64
C ALA A 143 4.38 -5.42 18.52
N SER A 144 3.97 -5.78 17.31
CA SER A 144 2.83 -6.67 17.06
C SER A 144 3.15 -8.13 17.34
N THR A 145 4.37 -8.58 17.03
CA THR A 145 4.80 -9.99 17.13
C THR A 145 5.89 -10.20 18.19
N SER A 146 6.51 -9.11 18.66
CA SER A 146 7.73 -9.15 19.49
C SER A 146 8.87 -9.94 18.85
N GLN A 147 8.91 -9.98 17.51
CA GLN A 147 9.96 -10.61 16.72
C GLN A 147 10.71 -9.55 15.91
N PRO A 148 12.00 -9.76 15.60
CA PRO A 148 12.71 -8.94 14.63
C PRO A 148 11.98 -8.93 13.29
N LEU A 149 11.95 -7.78 12.63
CA LEU A 149 11.39 -7.64 11.28
C LEU A 149 12.07 -8.64 10.35
N VAL A 150 11.27 -9.39 9.60
CA VAL A 150 11.76 -10.23 8.51
C VAL A 150 11.22 -9.73 7.17
N PRO A 151 11.84 -10.12 6.05
CA PRO A 151 11.45 -9.60 4.73
C PRO A 151 10.04 -10.01 4.30
N GLY A 152 9.49 -11.07 4.88
CA GLY A 152 8.08 -11.44 4.72
C GLY A 152 7.08 -10.47 5.34
N ASP A 153 7.53 -9.58 6.23
CA ASP A 153 6.69 -8.54 6.86
C ASP A 153 6.57 -7.27 6.00
N ILE A 154 7.33 -7.18 4.90
CA ILE A 154 7.33 -6.02 3.99
C ILE A 154 6.47 -6.32 2.76
N MET A 155 5.53 -5.41 2.46
CA MET A 155 4.70 -5.46 1.27
C MET A 155 4.84 -4.17 0.47
N ILE A 156 5.12 -4.30 -0.82
CA ILE A 156 5.23 -3.16 -1.75
C ILE A 156 4.02 -3.20 -2.68
N LEU A 157 3.23 -2.14 -2.67
CA LEU A 157 2.03 -2.00 -3.50
C LEU A 157 2.31 -1.08 -4.69
N LEU A 158 2.09 -1.60 -5.90
CA LEU A 158 2.24 -0.86 -7.15
C LEU A 158 0.90 -0.79 -7.88
N ARG A 159 0.62 0.36 -8.52
CA ARG A 159 -0.65 0.59 -9.24
C ARG A 159 -0.79 -0.28 -10.49
N LYS A 160 0.30 -0.64 -11.14
CA LYS A 160 0.30 -1.47 -12.35
C LYS A 160 1.39 -2.52 -12.26
N ARG A 161 1.08 -3.71 -12.74
CA ARG A 161 2.10 -4.70 -13.07
C ARG A 161 2.81 -4.25 -14.35
N GLY A 162 4.13 -4.20 -14.32
CA GLY A 162 4.94 -3.78 -15.45
C GLY A 162 6.42 -3.92 -15.14
N ASP A 163 7.26 -3.43 -16.04
CA ASP A 163 8.71 -3.62 -16.00
C ASP A 163 9.35 -3.13 -14.70
N MET A 164 8.77 -2.07 -14.09
CA MET A 164 9.27 -1.52 -12.82
C MET A 164 9.17 -2.55 -11.69
N ALA A 165 8.10 -3.36 -11.66
CA ALA A 165 7.93 -4.38 -10.64
C ALA A 165 8.98 -5.49 -10.80
N SER A 166 9.16 -5.99 -12.02
CA SER A 166 10.17 -7.00 -12.34
C SER A 166 11.58 -6.51 -11.99
N PHE A 167 11.88 -5.26 -12.31
CA PHE A 167 13.16 -4.65 -12.00
C PHE A 167 13.39 -4.45 -10.51
N LEU A 168 12.37 -3.98 -9.77
CA LEU A 168 12.46 -3.85 -8.32
C LEU A 168 12.73 -5.21 -7.64
N VAL A 169 12.09 -6.29 -8.11
CA VAL A 169 12.39 -7.66 -7.63
C VAL A 169 13.85 -8.03 -7.87
N SER A 170 14.37 -7.76 -9.07
CA SER A 170 15.77 -8.02 -9.42
C SER A 170 16.73 -7.27 -8.49
N GLN A 171 16.47 -5.98 -8.26
CA GLN A 171 17.28 -5.13 -7.39
C GLN A 171 17.24 -5.56 -5.92
N LEU A 172 16.07 -5.96 -5.41
CA LEU A 172 15.95 -6.55 -4.09
C LEU A 172 16.79 -7.83 -4.01
N HIS A 173 16.60 -8.76 -4.94
CA HIS A 173 17.35 -10.02 -4.95
C HIS A 173 18.87 -9.81 -4.96
N ASP A 174 19.39 -8.94 -5.84
CA ASP A 174 20.83 -8.62 -5.89
C ASP A 174 21.35 -8.04 -4.57
N LYS A 175 20.61 -7.09 -3.97
CA LYS A 175 21.00 -6.48 -2.69
C LYS A 175 20.94 -7.47 -1.53
N MET A 176 19.97 -8.36 -1.47
CA MET A 176 19.83 -9.31 -0.35
C MET A 176 20.80 -10.50 -0.45
N CYS A 177 21.12 -10.98 -1.65
CA CYS A 177 22.07 -12.09 -1.84
C CYS A 177 23.52 -11.72 -1.48
N ARG A 178 23.89 -10.44 -1.48
CA ARG A 178 25.25 -9.98 -1.16
C ARG A 178 25.52 -9.80 0.36
N SER A 179 24.61 -10.23 1.24
CA SER A 179 24.76 -10.08 2.70
C SER A 179 25.67 -11.12 3.35
N PRO A 180 26.68 -10.73 4.16
CA PRO A 180 27.44 -11.67 5.02
C PRO A 180 26.63 -12.21 6.22
N VAL A 181 25.48 -11.61 6.55
CA VAL A 181 24.58 -12.07 7.62
C VAL A 181 23.76 -13.30 7.18
N SER A 182 23.85 -13.69 5.90
CA SER A 182 23.20 -14.89 5.38
C SER A 182 24.03 -16.16 5.66
N THR A 183 24.03 -16.63 6.91
CA THR A 183 24.43 -18.02 7.17
C THR A 183 23.34 -18.93 6.62
N GLY A 184 23.45 -19.28 5.34
CA GLY A 184 22.54 -20.22 4.68
C GLY A 184 21.85 -19.62 3.45
N CYS A 185 22.62 -19.37 2.40
CA CYS A 185 22.08 -19.39 1.03
C CYS A 185 21.72 -20.85 0.66
N ALA A 186 20.72 -21.40 1.35
CA ALA A 186 19.99 -22.59 0.91
C ALA A 186 18.82 -22.06 0.07
N LEU A 187 19.08 -21.94 -1.23
CA LEU A 187 18.15 -21.48 -2.25
C LEU A 187 16.83 -22.26 -2.22
N GLY A 188 15.72 -21.51 -2.28
CA GLY A 188 14.61 -21.92 -3.13
C GLY A 188 13.22 -21.40 -2.77
N SER A 189 12.85 -21.30 -1.49
CA SER A 189 11.42 -21.31 -1.15
C SER A 189 10.91 -20.31 -0.10
N LEU A 190 11.78 -19.56 0.58
CA LEU A 190 11.37 -18.78 1.78
C LEU A 190 11.41 -17.26 1.62
N TRP A 191 11.87 -16.72 0.50
CA TRP A 191 11.96 -15.28 0.26
C TRP A 191 10.87 -14.81 -0.69
N GLN A 192 9.66 -14.63 -0.16
CA GLN A 192 8.55 -14.05 -0.90
C GLN A 192 8.23 -12.68 -0.33
N CYS A 193 9.03 -11.68 -0.69
CA CYS A 193 8.58 -10.29 -0.60
C CYS A 193 7.36 -10.19 -1.51
N ARG A 194 6.17 -10.04 -0.90
CA ARG A 194 4.92 -10.05 -1.64
C ARG A 194 4.76 -8.71 -2.33
N ILE A 195 5.09 -8.66 -3.61
CA ILE A 195 4.64 -7.59 -4.48
C ILE A 195 3.22 -7.94 -4.91
N CYS A 196 2.25 -7.23 -4.33
CA CYS A 196 0.86 -7.34 -4.72
C CYS A 196 0.52 -6.23 -5.71
N TYR A 197 -0.13 -6.64 -6.79
CA TYR A 197 -0.69 -5.73 -7.78
C TYR A 197 -2.13 -5.41 -7.38
N ARG A 198 -2.52 -4.15 -7.58
CA ARG A 198 -3.92 -3.72 -7.45
C ARG A 198 -4.52 -3.50 -8.82
#